data_AF-A0A8T7LPE8-F1
#
_entry.id   AF-A0A8T7LPE8-F1
#
_cell.length_a   1.000
_cell.length_b   1.000
_cell.length_c   1.000
_cell.angle_alpha   90.00
_cell.angle_beta   90.00
_cell.angle_gamma   90.00
#
_symmetry.space_group_name_H-M   'P 1'
#
loop_
_entity.id
_entity.type
_entity.pdbx_description
1 polymer ?
#
loop_
_entity_poly.entity_id
_entity_poly.type
_entity_poly.pdbx_seq_one_letter_code
_entity_poly.pdbx_strand_id
1 'polypeptide(L)'
;ADLRRDGERARPLMYLRGNDGAFVSLRFNPQLPTMVLASNEKLDVRRWLITPQSENRAVLLRGAHVPILFDATGSDLLGFDFDRARVRPIPLNEARLEEQACALVGRNMTLAESQEVSNADGYKPTCDNLPPHQSYIDSLISTALNKAYRGDMTGALDGFDEARRRDPAAAIDAWAWRELCRAGALDGKARDVLPACGAAVAIAPHYGPARSARGIARALTGDPQGAVDDFAFFIAWARARPGQGYDEQIVRHEAWITALRAGGNPFDDATLQMLRP
;
A
#
# COMPACT_ATOMS: atom_id res chain seq x y z
N ALA A 1 -0.67 -40.73 8.32
CA ALA A 1 -1.12 -42.05 8.81
C ALA A 1 -2.63 -42.12 8.63
N ASP A 2 -3.11 -43.07 7.83
CA ASP A 2 -4.52 -43.21 7.47
C ASP A 2 -5.38 -43.54 8.68
N LEU A 3 -6.19 -42.58 9.14
CA LEU A 3 -7.24 -42.81 10.13
C LEU A 3 -8.47 -43.37 9.40
N ARG A 4 -8.79 -44.65 9.65
CA ARG A 4 -10.01 -45.32 9.19
C ARG A 4 -11.03 -45.36 10.31
N ARG A 5 -12.28 -45.00 10.01
CA ARG A 5 -13.46 -45.37 10.79
C ARG A 5 -14.41 -46.13 9.87
N ASP A 6 -14.75 -47.36 10.25
CA ASP A 6 -15.81 -48.19 9.66
C ASP A 6 -15.71 -48.54 8.16
N GLY A 7 -14.52 -48.93 7.68
CA GLY A 7 -14.38 -49.67 6.41
C GLY A 7 -14.61 -48.88 5.11
N GLU A 8 -15.07 -47.63 5.18
CA GLU A 8 -15.11 -46.73 4.02
C GLU A 8 -13.77 -45.99 3.84
N ARG A 9 -13.35 -45.75 2.58
CA ARG A 9 -12.18 -44.92 2.30
C ARG A 9 -12.41 -43.54 2.92
N ALA A 10 -11.51 -43.11 3.82
CA ALA A 10 -11.53 -41.76 4.34
C ALA A 10 -11.57 -40.77 3.17
N ARG A 11 -12.52 -39.83 3.22
CA ARG A 11 -12.58 -38.73 2.24
C ARG A 11 -11.23 -37.98 2.25
N PRO A 12 -10.78 -37.43 1.10
CA PRO A 12 -9.53 -36.69 1.04
C PRO A 12 -9.47 -35.64 2.16
N LEU A 13 -8.32 -35.55 2.82
CA LEU A 13 -8.06 -34.51 3.81
C LEU A 13 -8.24 -33.14 3.15
N MET A 14 -9.13 -32.33 3.71
CA MET A 14 -9.32 -30.95 3.28
C MET A 14 -8.25 -30.09 3.96
N TYR A 15 -7.36 -29.52 3.16
CA TYR A 15 -6.35 -28.57 3.65
C TYR A 15 -6.90 -27.15 3.61
N LEU A 16 -6.98 -26.52 4.78
CA LEU A 16 -7.41 -25.14 4.96
C LEU A 16 -6.20 -24.20 4.77
N ARG A 17 -6.04 -23.63 3.57
CA ARG A 17 -4.86 -22.81 3.19
C ARG A 17 -4.87 -21.40 3.80
N GLY A 18 -3.73 -20.90 4.26
CA GLY A 18 -3.59 -19.54 4.85
C GLY A 18 -3.60 -19.51 6.38
N ASN A 19 -3.59 -20.68 7.01
CA ASN A 19 -3.45 -20.88 8.45
C ASN A 19 -2.18 -21.65 8.76
N ASP A 20 -1.14 -20.94 9.19
CA ASP A 20 0.20 -21.50 9.41
C ASP A 20 0.60 -21.53 10.90
N GLY A 21 -0.36 -21.29 11.81
CA GLY A 21 -0.12 -21.15 13.26
C GLY A 21 -1.04 -22.03 14.12
N ALA A 22 -0.74 -22.10 15.42
CA ALA A 22 -1.51 -22.90 16.39
C ALA A 22 -2.94 -22.35 16.61
N PHE A 23 -3.92 -23.25 16.70
CA PHE A 23 -5.33 -22.91 16.96
C PHE A 23 -5.74 -23.19 18.40
N VAL A 24 -6.63 -22.36 18.93
CA VAL A 24 -7.09 -22.44 20.33
C VAL A 24 -8.58 -22.75 20.43
N SER A 25 -9.33 -22.53 19.35
CA SER A 25 -10.71 -22.97 19.26
C SER A 25 -11.13 -23.30 17.83
N LEU A 26 -11.89 -24.38 17.68
CA LEU A 26 -12.52 -24.82 16.44
C LEU A 26 -13.99 -25.12 16.74
N ARG A 27 -14.90 -24.55 15.95
CA ARG A 27 -16.34 -24.75 16.08
C ARG A 27 -17.00 -24.90 14.71
N PHE A 28 -17.81 -25.94 14.57
CA PHE A 28 -18.71 -26.10 13.43
C PHE A 28 -19.99 -25.32 13.69
N ASN A 29 -20.47 -24.60 12.68
CA ASN A 29 -21.79 -24.01 12.74
C ASN A 29 -22.82 -25.15 12.72
N PRO A 30 -23.76 -25.20 13.69
CA PRO A 30 -24.73 -26.29 13.78
C PRO A 30 -25.79 -26.26 12.66
N GLN A 31 -25.96 -25.12 11.96
CA GLN A 31 -27.02 -24.92 10.98
C GLN A 31 -26.51 -24.71 9.54
N LEU A 32 -25.24 -24.34 9.37
CA LEU A 32 -24.63 -24.06 8.07
C LEU A 32 -23.37 -24.92 7.88
N PRO A 33 -22.99 -25.25 6.63
CA PRO A 33 -21.75 -25.98 6.34
C PRO A 33 -20.54 -25.05 6.49
N THR A 34 -20.39 -24.42 7.65
CA THR A 34 -19.33 -23.46 7.93
C THR A 34 -18.63 -23.83 9.22
N MET A 35 -17.35 -23.46 9.32
CA MET A 35 -16.53 -23.67 10.49
C MET A 35 -15.75 -22.41 10.81
N VAL A 36 -15.53 -22.16 12.09
CA VAL A 36 -14.74 -21.02 12.55
C VAL A 36 -13.53 -21.52 13.34
N LEU A 37 -12.37 -20.97 13.02
CA LEU A 37 -11.09 -21.24 13.67
C LEU A 37 -10.58 -19.96 14.33
N ALA A 38 -10.13 -20.05 15.58
CA ALA A 38 -9.46 -18.96 16.29
C ALA A 38 -7.98 -19.26 16.49
N SER A 39 -7.10 -18.32 16.15
CA SER A 39 -5.66 -18.40 16.41
C SER A 39 -5.24 -17.44 17.51
N ASN A 40 -4.46 -17.94 18.48
CA ASN A 40 -3.82 -17.07 19.48
C ASN A 40 -2.56 -16.38 18.92
N GLU A 41 -1.95 -16.92 17.86
CA GLU A 41 -0.70 -16.37 17.32
C GLU A 41 -0.95 -15.19 16.39
N LYS A 42 -1.95 -15.31 15.50
CA LYS A 42 -2.32 -14.24 14.56
C LYS A 42 -3.39 -13.29 15.12
N LEU A 43 -3.91 -13.57 16.33
CA LEU A 43 -5.00 -12.82 16.99
C LEU A 43 -6.20 -12.60 16.05
N ASP A 44 -6.53 -13.65 15.30
CA ASP A 44 -7.57 -13.62 14.29
C ASP A 44 -8.56 -14.79 14.42
N VAL A 45 -9.76 -14.55 13.89
CA VAL A 45 -10.81 -15.55 13.77
C VAL A 45 -11.12 -15.72 12.30
N ARG A 46 -11.06 -16.95 11.80
CA ARG A 46 -11.31 -17.25 10.39
C ARG A 46 -12.51 -18.14 10.21
N ARG A 47 -13.48 -17.68 9.43
CA ARG A 47 -14.63 -18.48 9.00
C ARG A 47 -14.36 -19.15 7.67
N TRP A 48 -14.73 -20.41 7.55
CA TRP A 48 -14.60 -21.27 6.39
C TRP A 48 -15.95 -21.78 5.93
N LEU A 49 -16.18 -21.78 4.62
CA LEU A 49 -17.26 -22.54 3.99
C LEU A 49 -16.76 -23.94 3.64
N ILE A 50 -17.40 -24.98 4.16
CA ILE A 50 -17.05 -26.38 3.96
C ILE A 50 -18.03 -26.98 2.94
N THR A 51 -17.80 -26.75 1.66
CA THR A 51 -18.53 -27.46 0.59
C THR A 51 -17.59 -28.28 -0.29
N PRO A 52 -18.07 -29.35 -0.95
CA PRO A 52 -17.21 -30.21 -1.76
C PRO A 52 -16.55 -29.53 -2.97
N GLN A 53 -17.03 -28.36 -3.40
CA GLN A 53 -16.56 -27.67 -4.61
C GLN A 53 -16.08 -26.23 -4.39
N SER A 54 -16.18 -25.65 -3.18
CA SER A 54 -15.76 -24.27 -2.96
C SER A 54 -14.24 -24.16 -2.81
N GLU A 55 -13.62 -23.22 -3.54
CA GLU A 55 -12.36 -22.65 -3.10
C GLU A 55 -12.60 -22.01 -1.73
N ASN A 56 -12.03 -22.64 -0.72
CA ASN A 56 -12.29 -22.33 0.68
C ASN A 56 -11.80 -20.89 0.99
N ARG A 57 -12.73 -19.93 1.13
CA ARG A 57 -12.43 -18.54 1.50
C ARG A 57 -12.47 -18.39 3.03
N ALA A 58 -11.45 -17.75 3.59
CA ALA A 58 -11.34 -17.44 5.00
C ALA A 58 -11.71 -15.96 5.24
N VAL A 59 -12.72 -15.67 6.07
CA VAL A 59 -13.04 -14.29 6.48
C VAL A 59 -12.37 -13.98 7.81
N LEU A 60 -11.51 -12.97 7.85
CA LEU A 60 -10.76 -12.52 9.03
C LEU A 60 -11.63 -11.64 9.94
N LEU A 61 -11.90 -12.06 11.16
CA LEU A 61 -12.51 -11.23 12.20
C LEU A 61 -11.41 -10.88 13.23
N ARG A 62 -11.06 -9.59 13.33
CA ARG A 62 -10.09 -9.07 14.30
C ARG A 62 -10.80 -8.58 15.56
N GLY A 63 -10.25 -8.87 16.73
CA GLY A 63 -10.72 -8.32 18.03
C GLY A 63 -11.50 -9.29 18.93
N ALA A 64 -11.40 -10.61 18.72
CA ALA A 64 -11.90 -11.62 19.65
C ALA A 64 -10.73 -12.48 20.13
N HIS A 65 -10.58 -12.65 21.46
CA HIS A 65 -9.40 -13.23 22.10
C HIS A 65 -9.65 -14.66 22.65
N VAL A 66 -10.73 -15.33 22.21
CA VAL A 66 -11.10 -16.74 22.51
C VAL A 66 -11.67 -16.89 23.95
N PRO A 67 -12.66 -17.77 24.26
CA PRO A 67 -13.41 -18.71 23.42
C PRO A 67 -14.43 -18.06 22.48
N ILE A 68 -14.72 -18.78 21.39
CA ILE A 68 -15.72 -18.42 20.38
C ILE A 68 -16.86 -19.43 20.45
N LEU A 69 -18.09 -18.94 20.52
CA LEU A 69 -19.31 -19.75 20.49
C LEU A 69 -20.22 -19.25 19.37
N PHE A 70 -21.01 -20.14 18.79
CA PHE A 70 -22.18 -19.72 18.01
C PHE A 70 -23.32 -19.40 18.97
N ASP A 71 -24.14 -18.42 18.62
CA ASP A 71 -25.44 -18.25 19.27
C ASP A 71 -26.34 -19.47 18.95
N ALA A 72 -27.49 -19.58 19.64
CA ALA A 72 -28.38 -20.73 19.49
C ALA A 72 -28.93 -20.90 18.06
N THR A 73 -28.94 -19.82 17.27
CA THR A 73 -29.40 -19.83 15.88
C THR A 73 -28.28 -20.08 14.87
N GLY A 74 -27.01 -20.06 15.29
CA GLY A 74 -25.86 -20.18 14.38
C GLY A 74 -25.66 -18.97 13.47
N SER A 75 -26.32 -17.85 13.76
CA SER A 75 -26.29 -16.62 12.96
C SER A 75 -25.27 -15.59 13.45
N ASP A 76 -24.88 -15.67 14.72
CA ASP A 76 -23.89 -14.80 15.35
C ASP A 76 -22.75 -15.61 15.98
N LEU A 77 -21.55 -15.02 16.02
CA LEU A 77 -20.44 -15.49 16.84
C LEU A 77 -20.33 -14.66 18.12
N LEU A 78 -20.28 -15.32 19.27
CA LEU A 78 -19.93 -14.71 20.54
C LEU A 78 -18.42 -14.83 20.73
N GLY A 79 -17.72 -13.71 20.61
CA GLY A 79 -16.30 -13.61 20.93
C GLY A 79 -16.09 -13.11 22.36
N PHE A 80 -15.20 -13.77 23.11
CA PHE A 80 -14.75 -13.29 24.41
C PHE A 80 -13.45 -12.48 24.28
N ASP A 81 -13.42 -11.30 24.91
CA ASP A 81 -12.22 -10.47 25.05
C ASP A 81 -11.70 -10.61 26.49
N PHE A 82 -10.55 -11.27 26.67
CA PHE A 82 -9.94 -11.49 27.99
C PHE A 82 -9.44 -10.20 28.65
N ASP A 83 -8.98 -9.22 27.86
CA ASP A 83 -8.40 -7.98 28.41
C ASP A 83 -9.49 -7.07 28.97
N ARG A 84 -10.73 -7.18 28.44
CA ARG A 84 -11.86 -6.33 28.82
C ARG A 84 -13.01 -7.06 29.49
N ALA A 85 -12.95 -8.39 29.61
CA ALA A 85 -14.01 -9.27 30.11
C ALA A 85 -15.38 -9.01 29.45
N ARG A 86 -15.40 -8.82 28.12
CA ARG A 86 -16.62 -8.54 27.36
C ARG A 86 -16.95 -9.68 26.40
N VAL A 87 -18.25 -9.96 26.26
CA VAL A 87 -18.82 -10.81 25.21
C VAL A 87 -19.37 -9.90 24.12
N ARG A 88 -18.95 -10.11 22.86
CA ARG A 88 -19.50 -9.37 21.72
C ARG A 88 -20.13 -10.32 20.71
N PRO A 89 -21.42 -10.11 20.33
CA PRO A 89 -22.00 -10.79 19.19
C PRO A 89 -21.43 -10.20 17.89
N ILE A 90 -21.00 -11.08 16.98
CA ILE A 90 -20.48 -10.77 15.65
C ILE A 90 -21.41 -11.45 14.64
N PRO A 91 -22.27 -10.68 13.95
CA PRO A 91 -23.17 -11.22 12.93
C PRO A 91 -22.42 -11.82 11.75
N LEU A 92 -22.85 -13.01 11.32
CA LEU A 92 -22.22 -13.77 10.24
C LEU A 92 -22.81 -13.50 8.85
N ASN A 93 -23.78 -12.60 8.73
CA ASN A 93 -24.35 -12.26 7.44
C ASN A 93 -23.39 -11.35 6.64
N GLU A 94 -22.90 -11.82 5.49
CA GLU A 94 -22.02 -11.06 4.59
C GLU A 94 -22.63 -9.70 4.20
N ALA A 95 -23.96 -9.65 4.00
CA ALA A 95 -24.67 -8.40 3.70
C ALA A 95 -24.59 -7.36 4.82
N ARG A 96 -24.24 -7.77 6.06
CA ARG A 96 -24.13 -6.88 7.23
C ARG A 96 -22.69 -6.65 7.68
N LEU A 97 -21.73 -7.44 7.20
CA LEU A 97 -20.33 -7.29 7.60
C LEU A 97 -19.73 -5.98 7.07
N GLU A 98 -20.05 -5.57 5.84
CA GLU A 98 -19.66 -4.26 5.31
C GLU A 98 -20.26 -3.11 6.13
N GLU A 99 -21.56 -3.20 6.48
CA GLU A 99 -22.28 -2.21 7.29
C GLU A 99 -21.73 -2.10 8.73
N GLN A 100 -21.20 -3.19 9.26
CA GLN A 100 -20.66 -3.25 10.63
C GLN A 100 -19.15 -3.05 10.70
N ALA A 101 -18.41 -3.21 9.60
CA ALA A 101 -16.95 -3.09 9.55
C ALA A 101 -16.50 -1.75 10.12
N CYS A 102 -17.23 -0.67 9.79
CA CYS A 102 -16.95 0.65 10.31
C CYS A 102 -17.03 0.71 11.86
N ALA A 103 -18.13 0.21 12.43
CA ALA A 103 -18.37 0.21 13.88
C ALA A 103 -17.47 -0.79 14.65
N LEU A 104 -16.93 -1.80 13.97
CA LEU A 104 -16.04 -2.79 14.55
C LEU A 104 -14.60 -2.30 14.64
N VAL A 105 -14.08 -1.76 13.54
CA VAL A 105 -12.66 -1.44 13.37
C VAL A 105 -12.38 0.06 13.59
N GLY A 106 -13.39 0.92 13.44
CA GLY A 106 -13.25 2.36 13.63
C GLY A 106 -12.44 3.06 12.53
N ARG A 107 -12.26 2.41 11.38
CA ARG A 107 -11.59 2.94 10.18
C ARG A 107 -12.21 2.35 8.92
N ASN A 108 -11.98 3.01 7.79
CA ASN A 108 -12.21 2.39 6.49
C ASN A 108 -11.33 1.15 6.32
N MET A 109 -11.85 0.16 5.59
CA MET A 109 -11.11 -1.05 5.26
C MET A 109 -9.84 -0.74 4.47
N THR A 110 -8.81 -1.57 4.63
CA THR A 110 -7.67 -1.55 3.72
C THR A 110 -8.12 -1.97 2.31
N LEU A 111 -7.29 -1.71 1.30
CA LEU A 111 -7.59 -2.11 -0.08
C LEU A 111 -7.73 -3.63 -0.18
N ALA A 112 -6.84 -4.38 0.46
CA ALA A 112 -6.89 -5.84 0.48
C ALA A 112 -8.15 -6.36 1.19
N GLU A 113 -8.47 -5.82 2.37
CA GLU A 113 -9.72 -6.16 3.10
C GLU A 113 -10.95 -5.90 2.22
N SER A 114 -10.98 -4.78 1.49
CA SER A 114 -12.08 -4.46 0.57
C SER A 114 -12.22 -5.43 -0.59
N GLN A 115 -11.10 -5.91 -1.15
CA GLN A 115 -11.09 -6.87 -2.26
C GLN A 115 -11.45 -8.29 -1.83
N GLU A 116 -11.18 -8.64 -0.58
CA GLU A 116 -11.55 -9.95 -0.03
C GLU A 116 -13.05 -10.04 0.24
N VAL A 117 -13.66 -8.95 0.73
CA VAL A 117 -15.06 -8.92 1.17
C VAL A 117 -16.01 -8.54 0.03
N SER A 118 -15.60 -7.65 -0.87
CA SER A 118 -16.46 -7.12 -1.92
C SER A 118 -16.15 -7.75 -3.28
N ASN A 119 -17.18 -8.15 -4.02
CA ASN A 119 -17.08 -8.48 -5.45
C ASN A 119 -17.14 -7.23 -6.34
N ALA A 120 -17.06 -6.03 -5.76
CA ALA A 120 -17.21 -4.77 -6.48
C ALA A 120 -15.95 -4.41 -7.27
N ASP A 121 -16.18 -3.74 -8.41
CA ASP A 121 -15.11 -3.10 -9.19
C ASP A 121 -14.56 -1.89 -8.43
N GLY A 122 -13.51 -2.10 -7.65
CA GLY A 122 -12.73 -1.03 -7.02
C GLY A 122 -12.98 -0.81 -5.53
N TYR A 123 -12.32 0.21 -4.98
CA TYR A 123 -12.35 0.51 -3.56
C TYR A 123 -13.56 1.39 -3.20
N LYS A 124 -14.38 0.91 -2.25
CA LYS A 124 -15.49 1.67 -1.68
C LYS A 124 -15.24 1.87 -0.17
N PRO A 125 -15.25 3.11 0.33
CA PRO A 125 -15.21 3.37 1.77
C PRO A 125 -16.38 2.67 2.47
N THR A 126 -16.10 2.01 3.60
CA THR A 126 -17.10 1.39 4.49
C THR A 126 -17.65 2.38 5.53
N CYS A 127 -16.92 3.45 5.78
CA CYS A 127 -17.25 4.53 6.69
C CYS A 127 -17.40 5.82 5.87
N ASP A 128 -18.63 6.29 5.67
CA ASP A 128 -18.91 7.51 4.89
C ASP A 128 -18.24 8.77 5.46
N ASN A 129 -18.03 8.82 6.79
CA ASN A 129 -17.51 9.98 7.50
C ASN A 129 -16.02 9.90 7.85
N LEU A 130 -15.32 8.86 7.40
CA LEU A 130 -13.88 8.70 7.65
C LEU A 130 -13.11 8.77 6.33
N PRO A 131 -11.84 9.22 6.34
CA PRO A 131 -11.00 9.18 5.15
C PRO A 131 -10.77 7.73 4.70
N PRO A 132 -10.55 7.50 3.40
CA PRO A 132 -10.10 6.20 2.90
C PRO A 132 -8.86 5.70 3.65
N HIS A 133 -8.70 4.38 3.72
CA HIS A 133 -7.48 3.83 4.33
C HIS A 133 -6.24 4.15 3.49
N GLN A 134 -5.11 4.45 4.13
CA GLN A 134 -3.85 4.81 3.48
C GLN A 134 -3.44 3.84 2.35
N SER A 135 -3.65 2.53 2.53
CA SER A 135 -3.35 1.52 1.50
C SER A 135 -4.06 1.76 0.15
N TYR A 136 -5.25 2.38 0.17
CA TYR A 136 -5.93 2.75 -1.06
C TYR A 136 -5.24 3.96 -1.72
N ILE A 137 -4.86 4.96 -0.92
CA ILE A 137 -4.09 6.11 -1.38
C ILE A 137 -2.75 5.65 -1.98
N ASP A 138 -2.03 4.76 -1.29
CA ASP A 138 -0.77 4.17 -1.77
C ASP A 138 -0.93 3.46 -3.11
N SER A 139 -2.07 2.79 -3.32
CA SER A 139 -2.40 2.17 -4.61
C SER A 139 -2.62 3.21 -5.71
N LEU A 140 -3.30 4.33 -5.43
CA LEU A 140 -3.46 5.41 -6.39
C LEU A 140 -2.11 6.00 -6.80
N ILE A 141 -1.23 6.24 -5.82
CA ILE A 141 0.13 6.73 -6.05
C ILE A 141 0.94 5.73 -6.87
N SER A 142 0.88 4.44 -6.54
CA SER A 142 1.58 3.38 -7.28
C SER A 142 1.09 3.29 -8.73
N THR A 143 -0.21 3.37 -8.97
CA THR A 143 -0.78 3.42 -10.32
C THR A 143 -0.33 4.67 -11.08
N ALA A 144 -0.32 5.83 -10.42
CA ALA A 144 0.11 7.09 -11.01
C ALA A 144 1.59 7.06 -11.41
N LEU A 145 2.47 6.52 -10.56
CA LEU A 145 3.89 6.35 -10.87
C LEU A 145 4.11 5.40 -12.04
N ASN A 146 3.33 4.30 -12.12
CA ASN A 146 3.38 3.41 -13.29
C ASN A 146 3.02 4.13 -14.60
N LYS A 147 2.06 5.07 -14.57
CA LYS A 147 1.74 5.91 -15.73
C LYS A 147 2.92 6.82 -16.08
N ALA A 148 3.53 7.46 -15.09
CA ALA A 148 4.72 8.30 -15.30
C ALA A 148 5.86 7.52 -15.97
N TYR A 149 6.14 6.29 -15.51
CA TYR A 149 7.18 5.44 -16.10
C TYR A 149 6.86 4.94 -17.52
N ARG A 150 5.60 4.99 -17.92
CA ARG A 150 5.16 4.68 -19.29
C ARG A 150 5.05 5.92 -20.19
N GLY A 151 5.45 7.09 -19.69
CA GLY A 151 5.36 8.36 -20.41
C GLY A 151 3.98 9.02 -20.35
N ASP A 152 3.01 8.47 -19.61
CA ASP A 152 1.73 9.15 -19.35
C ASP A 152 1.87 10.07 -18.13
N MET A 153 2.54 11.20 -18.33
CA MET A 153 2.78 12.17 -17.26
C MET A 153 1.51 12.90 -16.82
N THR A 154 0.59 13.16 -17.75
CA THR A 154 -0.71 13.77 -17.43
C THR A 154 -1.51 12.85 -16.51
N GLY A 155 -1.65 11.58 -16.86
CA GLY A 155 -2.37 10.62 -16.04
C GLY A 155 -1.68 10.32 -14.70
N ALA A 156 -0.36 10.53 -14.59
CA ALA A 156 0.36 10.48 -13.32
C ALA A 156 0.02 11.66 -12.41
N LEU A 157 0.07 12.89 -12.92
CA LEU A 157 -0.32 14.09 -12.18
C LEU A 157 -1.78 13.99 -11.69
N ASP A 158 -2.69 13.57 -12.56
CA ASP A 158 -4.10 13.36 -12.22
C ASP A 158 -4.27 12.33 -11.08
N GLY A 159 -3.45 11.28 -11.06
CA GLY A 159 -3.48 10.26 -10.03
C GLY A 159 -2.96 10.75 -8.67
N PHE A 160 -1.90 11.57 -8.64
CA PHE A 160 -1.44 12.22 -7.41
C PHE A 160 -2.44 13.26 -6.90
N ASP A 161 -3.09 14.00 -7.78
CA ASP A 161 -4.15 14.93 -7.41
C ASP A 161 -5.39 14.19 -6.90
N GLU A 162 -5.74 13.05 -7.47
CA GLU A 162 -6.81 12.19 -6.97
C GLU A 162 -6.49 11.66 -5.56
N ALA A 163 -5.27 11.14 -5.34
CA ALA A 163 -4.83 10.72 -4.02
C ALA A 163 -5.01 11.82 -2.97
N ARG A 164 -4.60 13.05 -3.28
CA ARG A 164 -4.77 14.23 -2.41
C ARG A 164 -6.22 14.67 -2.23
N ARG A 165 -7.07 14.51 -3.25
CA ARG A 165 -8.52 14.81 -3.13
C ARG A 165 -9.23 13.81 -2.23
N ARG A 166 -8.84 12.53 -2.31
CA ARG A 166 -9.41 11.44 -1.51
C ARG A 166 -9.09 11.58 -0.04
N ASP A 167 -7.86 11.97 0.27
CA ASP A 167 -7.46 12.31 1.62
C ASP A 167 -6.36 13.40 1.58
N PRO A 168 -6.72 14.67 1.87
CA PRO A 168 -5.76 15.76 1.94
C PRO A 168 -4.68 15.60 3.03
N ALA A 169 -4.95 14.76 4.04
CA ALA A 169 -4.04 14.48 5.13
C ALA A 169 -3.24 13.18 4.92
N ALA A 170 -3.47 12.46 3.82
CA ALA A 170 -2.75 11.23 3.54
C ALA A 170 -1.25 11.47 3.43
N ALA A 171 -0.48 10.56 4.00
CA ALA A 171 0.95 10.59 3.91
C ALA A 171 1.37 10.11 2.51
N ILE A 172 1.93 10.99 1.70
CA ILE A 172 2.65 10.60 0.48
C ILE A 172 4.12 10.80 0.77
N ASP A 173 4.91 9.72 0.67
CA ASP A 173 6.31 9.75 1.08
C ASP A 173 7.18 10.58 0.11
N ALA A 174 8.36 10.97 0.59
CA ALA A 174 9.32 11.74 -0.19
C ALA A 174 9.80 11.01 -1.45
N TRP A 175 9.77 9.67 -1.45
CA TRP A 175 10.21 8.87 -2.58
C TRP A 175 9.23 9.01 -3.74
N ALA A 176 7.93 8.82 -3.51
CA ALA A 176 6.89 8.97 -4.53
C ALA A 176 6.88 10.38 -5.14
N TRP A 177 6.99 11.42 -4.30
CA TRP A 177 7.11 12.80 -4.78
C TRP A 177 8.37 13.02 -5.62
N ARG A 178 9.50 12.42 -5.21
CA ARG A 178 10.76 12.47 -5.96
C ARG A 178 10.65 11.76 -7.30
N GLU A 179 9.98 10.61 -7.37
CA GLU A 179 9.79 9.87 -8.62
C GLU A 179 8.93 10.67 -9.61
N LEU A 180 7.80 11.24 -9.15
CA LEU A 180 6.97 12.11 -9.98
C LEU A 180 7.76 13.32 -10.48
N CYS A 181 8.51 13.99 -9.58
CA CYS A 181 9.40 15.09 -9.92
C CYS A 181 10.41 14.71 -11.02
N ARG A 182 11.12 13.60 -10.83
CA ARG A 182 12.14 13.16 -11.78
C ARG A 182 11.52 12.78 -13.12
N ALA A 183 10.48 11.95 -13.11
CA ALA A 183 9.86 11.47 -14.33
C ALA A 183 9.27 12.63 -15.15
N GLY A 184 8.56 13.56 -14.51
CA GLY A 184 7.99 14.72 -15.21
C GLY A 184 9.06 15.68 -15.72
N ALA A 185 10.16 15.88 -14.99
CA ALA A 185 11.27 16.69 -15.49
C ALA A 185 11.86 16.09 -16.77
N LEU A 186 12.07 14.77 -16.81
CA LEU A 186 12.62 14.07 -17.96
C LEU A 186 11.64 13.92 -19.13
N ASP A 187 10.34 14.01 -18.87
CA ASP A 187 9.28 14.00 -19.87
C ASP A 187 8.98 15.39 -20.48
N GLY A 188 9.74 16.42 -20.09
CA GLY A 188 9.51 17.80 -20.57
C GLY A 188 8.39 18.54 -19.85
N LYS A 189 7.88 17.98 -18.75
CA LYS A 189 6.87 18.57 -17.84
C LYS A 189 7.51 19.18 -16.59
N ALA A 190 8.76 19.60 -16.67
CA ALA A 190 9.56 20.08 -15.54
C ALA A 190 8.85 21.16 -14.71
N ARG A 191 8.18 22.12 -15.36
CA ARG A 191 7.44 23.19 -14.68
C ARG A 191 6.25 22.67 -13.87
N ASP A 192 5.55 21.67 -14.39
CA ASP A 192 4.33 21.11 -13.78
C ASP A 192 4.66 20.29 -12.52
N VAL A 193 5.85 19.66 -12.48
CA VAL A 193 6.28 18.81 -11.37
C VAL A 193 7.16 19.51 -10.33
N LEU A 194 7.53 20.79 -10.51
CA LEU A 194 8.26 21.56 -9.49
C LEU A 194 7.60 21.53 -8.09
N PRO A 195 6.26 21.60 -7.95
CA PRO A 195 5.61 21.41 -6.65
C PRO A 195 5.90 20.05 -6.02
N ALA A 196 5.86 18.96 -6.82
CA ALA A 196 6.22 17.61 -6.37
C ALA A 196 7.69 17.55 -5.91
N CYS A 197 8.60 18.19 -6.65
CA CYS A 197 9.99 18.31 -6.25
C CYS A 197 10.16 19.04 -4.92
N GLY A 198 9.40 20.11 -4.71
CA GLY A 198 9.35 20.87 -3.46
C GLY A 198 8.85 20.01 -2.30
N ALA A 199 7.76 19.27 -2.49
CA ALA A 199 7.20 18.35 -1.50
C ALA A 199 8.21 17.27 -1.08
N ALA A 200 8.90 16.64 -2.04
CA ALA A 200 9.92 15.63 -1.76
C ALA A 200 11.04 16.16 -0.85
N VAL A 201 11.55 17.36 -1.14
CA VAL A 201 12.61 17.99 -0.34
C VAL A 201 12.09 18.48 1.02
N ALA A 202 10.83 18.94 1.11
CA ALA A 202 10.24 19.36 2.37
C ALA A 202 10.04 18.18 3.33
N ILE A 203 9.59 17.04 2.82
CA ILE A 203 9.35 15.82 3.61
C ILE A 203 10.67 15.18 4.04
N ALA A 204 11.66 15.12 3.15
CA ALA A 204 12.97 14.54 3.44
C ALA A 204 14.11 15.50 3.07
N PRO A 205 14.39 16.52 3.92
CA PRO A 205 15.36 17.58 3.60
C PRO A 205 16.79 17.08 3.45
N HIS A 206 17.11 15.91 4.01
CA HIS A 206 18.41 15.26 3.93
C HIS A 206 18.47 14.13 2.89
N TYR A 207 17.47 14.01 2.01
CA TYR A 207 17.43 12.98 0.97
C TYR A 207 18.01 13.52 -0.35
N GLY A 208 19.28 13.19 -0.61
CA GLY A 208 20.01 13.62 -1.81
C GLY A 208 19.27 13.37 -3.13
N PRO A 209 18.68 12.18 -3.37
CA PRO A 209 17.93 11.91 -4.60
C PRO A 209 16.73 12.84 -4.87
N ALA A 210 16.10 13.42 -3.84
CA ALA A 210 15.05 14.43 -4.03
C ALA A 210 15.64 15.77 -4.50
N ARG A 211 16.80 16.16 -3.95
CA ARG A 211 17.56 17.34 -4.40
C ARG A 211 18.02 17.18 -5.84
N SER A 212 18.60 16.03 -6.19
CA SER A 212 18.98 15.70 -7.57
C SER A 212 17.80 15.84 -8.54
N ALA A 213 16.64 15.27 -8.24
CA ALA A 213 15.46 15.38 -9.10
C ALA A 213 14.99 16.83 -9.27
N ARG A 214 14.95 17.61 -8.18
CA ARG A 214 14.60 19.04 -8.25
C ARG A 214 15.61 19.85 -9.03
N GLY A 215 16.91 19.53 -8.92
CA GLY A 215 17.96 20.20 -9.67
C GLY A 215 17.79 20.06 -11.19
N ILE A 216 17.39 18.87 -11.66
CA ILE A 216 17.05 18.66 -13.08
C ILE A 216 15.86 19.55 -13.49
N ALA A 217 14.78 19.53 -12.70
CA ALA A 217 13.59 20.35 -12.99
C ALA A 217 13.90 21.86 -13.02
N ARG A 218 14.74 22.34 -12.09
CA ARG A 218 15.19 23.75 -12.03
C ARG A 218 16.04 24.15 -13.23
N ALA A 219 17.00 23.32 -13.61
CA ALA A 219 17.82 23.57 -14.79
C ALA A 219 16.97 23.69 -16.07
N LEU A 220 16.00 22.79 -16.24
CA LEU A 220 15.07 22.78 -17.39
C LEU A 220 14.05 23.94 -17.38
N THR A 221 13.84 24.59 -16.23
CA THR A 221 12.86 25.69 -16.08
C THR A 221 13.49 27.07 -15.95
N GLY A 222 14.82 27.17 -16.09
CA GLY A 222 15.54 28.44 -16.11
C GLY A 222 16.08 28.90 -14.76
N ASP A 223 16.26 27.99 -13.79
CA ASP A 223 16.92 28.24 -12.50
C ASP A 223 18.25 27.47 -12.41
N PRO A 224 19.30 27.87 -13.16
CA PRO A 224 20.57 27.17 -13.18
C PRO A 224 21.32 27.26 -11.84
N GLN A 225 21.17 28.37 -11.11
CA GLN A 225 21.82 28.52 -9.80
C GLN A 225 21.19 27.59 -8.76
N GLY A 226 19.86 27.55 -8.68
CA GLY A 226 19.16 26.62 -7.78
C GLY A 226 19.42 25.15 -8.15
N ALA A 227 19.63 24.84 -9.44
CA ALA A 227 20.04 23.52 -9.88
C ALA A 227 21.46 23.16 -9.40
N VAL A 228 22.42 24.08 -9.52
CA VAL A 228 23.79 23.90 -9.01
C VAL A 228 23.79 23.63 -7.51
N ASP A 229 23.00 24.38 -6.73
CA ASP A 229 22.92 24.19 -5.28
C ASP A 229 22.36 22.81 -4.91
N ASP A 230 21.32 22.36 -5.62
CA ASP A 230 20.72 21.05 -5.41
C ASP A 230 21.64 19.89 -5.83
N PHE A 231 22.38 20.03 -6.93
CA PHE A 231 23.37 19.03 -7.36
C PHE A 231 24.58 18.97 -6.41
N ALA A 232 25.06 20.11 -5.93
CA ALA A 232 26.14 20.16 -4.95
C ALA A 232 25.72 19.44 -3.64
N PHE A 233 24.47 19.64 -3.21
CA PHE A 233 23.92 18.91 -2.08
C PHE A 233 23.90 17.39 -2.33
N PHE A 234 23.42 16.95 -3.49
CA PHE A 234 23.41 15.52 -3.84
C PHE A 234 24.82 14.92 -3.78
N ILE A 235 25.83 15.60 -4.34
CA ILE A 235 27.21 15.13 -4.33
C ILE A 235 27.73 14.99 -2.89
N ALA A 236 27.52 16.00 -2.04
CA ALA A 236 27.93 15.93 -0.63
C ALA A 236 27.23 14.78 0.11
N TRP A 237 25.93 14.61 -0.12
CA TRP A 237 25.13 13.52 0.43
C TRP A 237 25.64 12.14 -0.02
N ALA A 238 26.00 11.99 -1.30
CA ALA A 238 26.51 10.75 -1.87
C ALA A 238 27.91 10.41 -1.36
N ARG A 239 28.81 11.40 -1.27
CA ARG A 239 30.18 11.23 -0.74
C ARG A 239 30.20 10.84 0.74
N ALA A 240 29.21 11.25 1.51
CA ALA A 240 29.03 10.81 2.89
C ALA A 240 28.61 9.33 3.01
N ARG A 241 28.38 8.63 1.89
CA ARG A 241 27.91 7.25 1.80
C ARG A 241 28.76 6.42 0.82
N PRO A 242 30.07 6.27 1.08
CA PRO A 242 30.95 5.53 0.18
C PRO A 242 30.51 4.06 0.05
N GLY A 243 30.73 3.47 -1.13
CA GLY A 243 30.39 2.06 -1.41
C GLY A 243 28.91 1.78 -1.73
N GLN A 244 28.05 2.82 -1.80
CA GLN A 244 26.62 2.68 -2.11
C GLN A 244 26.29 2.84 -3.62
N GLY A 245 27.32 2.79 -4.48
CA GLY A 245 27.13 2.83 -5.93
C GLY A 245 26.73 4.20 -6.49
N TYR A 246 27.18 5.30 -5.86
CA TYR A 246 26.90 6.67 -6.31
C TYR A 246 28.00 7.32 -7.16
N ASP A 247 29.10 6.61 -7.43
CA ASP A 247 30.31 7.19 -8.04
C ASP A 247 30.03 7.77 -9.43
N GLU A 248 29.30 7.04 -10.27
CA GLU A 248 28.91 7.51 -11.60
C GLU A 248 27.97 8.73 -11.53
N GLN A 249 27.06 8.74 -10.57
CA GLN A 249 26.13 9.84 -10.39
C GLN A 249 26.87 11.08 -9.89
N ILE A 250 27.85 10.94 -9.00
CA ILE A 250 28.70 12.05 -8.55
C ILE A 250 29.40 12.69 -9.76
N VAL A 251 30.10 11.91 -10.58
CA VAL A 251 30.80 12.40 -11.77
C VAL A 251 29.85 13.13 -12.72
N ARG A 252 28.66 12.54 -12.94
CA ARG A 252 27.63 13.14 -13.80
C ARG A 252 27.13 14.49 -13.26
N HIS A 253 26.86 14.58 -11.97
CA HIS A 253 26.40 15.83 -11.35
C HIS A 253 27.49 16.90 -11.34
N GLU A 254 28.77 16.54 -11.21
CA GLU A 254 29.89 17.48 -11.35
C GLU A 254 29.98 18.05 -12.76
N ALA A 255 29.79 17.22 -13.79
CA ALA A 255 29.70 17.66 -15.17
C ALA A 255 28.51 18.62 -15.39
N TRP A 256 27.34 18.31 -14.83
CA TRP A 256 26.16 19.18 -14.91
C TRP A 256 26.40 20.54 -14.25
N ILE A 257 26.99 20.57 -13.05
CA ILE A 257 27.36 21.81 -12.37
C ILE A 257 28.32 22.63 -13.23
N THR A 258 29.30 21.99 -13.85
CA THR A 258 30.30 22.65 -14.70
C THR A 258 29.63 23.30 -15.92
N ALA A 259 28.76 22.57 -16.61
CA ALA A 259 28.00 23.09 -17.75
C ALA A 259 27.10 24.26 -17.37
N LEU A 260 26.34 24.14 -16.27
CA LEU A 260 25.44 25.20 -15.78
C LEU A 260 26.20 26.47 -15.39
N ARG A 261 27.36 26.34 -14.74
CA ARG A 261 28.22 27.49 -14.39
C ARG A 261 28.82 28.17 -15.61
N ALA A 262 29.06 27.44 -16.69
CA ALA A 262 29.49 27.99 -17.97
C ALA A 262 28.33 28.64 -18.77
N GLY A 263 27.11 28.65 -18.23
CA GLY A 263 25.91 29.18 -18.90
C GLY A 263 25.26 28.23 -19.90
N GLY A 264 25.74 26.97 -19.99
CA GLY A 264 25.14 25.93 -20.81
C GLY A 264 24.06 25.15 -20.07
N ASN A 265 23.14 24.52 -20.81
CA ASN A 265 22.19 23.56 -20.25
C ASN A 265 22.67 22.13 -20.58
N PRO A 266 22.99 21.28 -19.57
CA PRO A 266 23.46 19.92 -19.80
C PRO A 266 22.34 18.93 -20.19
N PHE A 267 21.07 19.36 -20.25
CA PHE A 267 19.93 18.49 -20.50
C PHE A 267 19.37 18.69 -21.92
N ASP A 268 20.13 18.27 -22.93
CA ASP A 268 19.66 18.15 -24.30
C ASP A 268 18.81 16.88 -24.51
N ASP A 269 18.20 16.74 -25.68
CA ASP A 269 17.30 15.61 -26.00
C ASP A 269 18.00 14.25 -25.82
N ALA A 270 19.27 14.15 -26.20
CA ALA A 270 20.07 12.93 -26.05
C ALA A 270 20.30 12.59 -24.57
N THR A 271 20.67 13.58 -23.76
CA THR A 271 20.86 13.41 -22.32
C THR A 271 19.54 13.03 -21.64
N LEU A 272 18.44 13.69 -22.00
CA LEU A 272 17.12 13.37 -21.46
C LEU A 272 16.71 11.93 -21.79
N GLN A 273 16.92 11.47 -23.03
CA GLN A 273 16.67 10.08 -23.41
C GLN A 273 17.51 9.08 -22.60
N MET A 274 18.78 9.39 -22.35
CA MET A 274 19.67 8.54 -21.54
C MET A 274 19.26 8.50 -20.06
N LEU A 275 18.60 9.54 -19.55
CA LEU A 275 18.21 9.65 -18.14
C LEU A 275 16.83 9.06 -17.83
N ARG A 276 15.99 8.87 -18.86
CA ARG A 276 14.69 8.20 -18.74
C ARG A 276 14.90 6.73 -18.35
N PRO A 277 14.02 6.18 -17.47
CA PRO A 277 14.09 4.79 -17.05
C PRO A 277 13.79 3.80 -18.18
#